data_AF-A0A6P1JH71-F1
#
_entry.id   AF-A0A6P1JH71-F1
#
_cell.length_a   1.000
_cell.length_b   1.000
_cell.length_c   1.000
_cell.angle_alpha   90.00
_cell.angle_beta   90.00
_cell.angle_gamma   90.00
#
_symmetry.space_group_name_H-M   'P 1'
#
loop_
_entity.id
_entity.type
_entity.pdbx_description
1 polymer ?
#
loop_
_entity_poly.entity_id
_entity_poly.type
_entity_poly.pdbx_seq_one_letter_code
_entity_poly.pdbx_strand_id
1 'polypeptide(L)'
;MTALRTALPETFAVAAQSASWTGVLLVLLAGVAGAVLAVRLRRPSLGWISIGAAAAAFLLTGVAGASAPPALALAVVVLAFALAVLGGGPVVLLTLDLATTDSRSGAHGGIMIAAAQRPGTPGVAPSAIGQPIEVLRGGTTIGVLERIATAGALLSGLPEGVAVIVAVKGVGRFSELASPEARERFIIGTLASLAWSAALGILARLYLAG
;
A
#
# COMPACT_ATOMS: atom_id res chain seq x y z
N MET A 1 21.95 -21.70 -43.81
CA MET A 1 20.66 -20.99 -43.69
C MET A 1 19.89 -21.35 -42.41
N THR A 2 20.11 -22.52 -41.80
CA THR A 2 19.45 -22.95 -40.55
C THR A 2 19.91 -22.16 -39.31
N ALA A 3 21.20 -21.84 -39.19
CA ALA A 3 21.76 -21.06 -38.07
C ALA A 3 21.30 -19.59 -38.03
N LEU A 4 20.96 -19.00 -39.18
CA LEU A 4 20.45 -17.62 -39.26
C LEU A 4 18.98 -17.54 -38.80
N ARG A 5 18.22 -18.63 -38.96
CA ARG A 5 16.79 -18.72 -38.59
C ARG A 5 16.59 -18.93 -37.08
N THR A 6 17.58 -19.49 -36.38
CA THR A 6 17.57 -19.68 -34.91
C THR A 6 18.08 -18.44 -34.16
N ALA A 7 18.92 -17.61 -34.77
CA ALA A 7 19.47 -16.41 -34.14
C ALA A 7 18.47 -15.24 -34.00
N LEU A 8 17.51 -15.12 -34.93
CA LEU A 8 16.49 -14.07 -34.91
C LEU A 8 15.49 -14.18 -33.72
N PRO A 9 14.93 -15.36 -33.39
CA PRO A 9 14.04 -15.48 -32.23
C PRO A 9 14.76 -15.27 -30.89
N GLU A 10 16.02 -15.68 -30.76
CA GLU A 10 16.80 -15.45 -29.52
C GLU A 10 17.14 -13.98 -29.30
N THR A 11 17.57 -13.27 -30.36
CA THR A 11 17.84 -11.83 -30.27
C THR A 11 16.58 -11.02 -29.95
N PHE A 12 15.43 -11.40 -30.51
CA PHE A 12 14.15 -10.79 -30.17
C PHE A 12 13.75 -11.06 -28.71
N ALA A 13 13.94 -12.28 -28.21
CA ALA A 13 13.66 -12.62 -26.82
C ALA A 13 14.53 -11.82 -25.84
N VAL A 14 15.84 -11.70 -26.10
CA VAL A 14 16.77 -10.91 -25.28
C VAL A 14 16.41 -9.42 -25.32
N ALA A 15 16.08 -8.87 -26.49
CA ALA A 15 15.67 -7.49 -26.63
C ALA A 15 14.35 -7.21 -25.88
N ALA A 16 13.35 -8.07 -26.04
CA ALA A 16 12.07 -7.97 -25.33
C ALA A 16 12.26 -8.05 -23.81
N GLN A 17 13.16 -8.92 -23.34
CA GLN A 17 13.46 -9.09 -21.94
C GLN A 17 14.13 -7.84 -21.34
N SER A 18 15.12 -7.27 -22.04
CA SER A 18 15.79 -6.02 -21.64
C SER A 18 14.84 -4.81 -21.62
N ALA A 19 13.93 -4.73 -22.60
CA ALA A 19 12.92 -3.68 -22.68
C ALA A 19 11.92 -3.78 -21.52
N SER A 20 11.56 -5.01 -21.12
CA SER A 20 10.63 -5.23 -20.01
C SER A 20 11.19 -4.75 -18.67
N TRP A 21 12.44 -5.09 -18.31
CA TRP A 21 13.04 -4.61 -17.06
C TRP A 21 13.17 -3.10 -17.01
N THR A 22 13.54 -2.49 -18.14
CA THR A 22 13.56 -1.03 -18.28
C THR A 22 12.15 -0.46 -18.07
N GLY A 23 11.14 -1.09 -18.66
CA GLY A 23 9.73 -0.77 -18.43
C GLY A 23 9.34 -0.85 -16.96
N VAL A 24 9.71 -1.93 -16.25
CA VAL A 24 9.44 -2.12 -14.82
C VAL A 24 10.03 -0.99 -13.99
N LEU A 25 11.28 -0.59 -14.26
CA LEU A 25 11.90 0.55 -13.57
C LEU A 25 11.14 1.85 -13.81
N LEU A 26 10.78 2.14 -15.06
CA LEU A 26 10.07 3.37 -15.41
C LEU A 26 8.69 3.43 -14.76
N VAL A 27 7.93 2.34 -14.76
CA VAL A 27 6.62 2.33 -14.11
C VAL A 27 6.75 2.40 -12.60
N LEU A 28 7.74 1.75 -11.97
CA LEU A 28 7.97 1.88 -10.52
C LEU A 28 8.39 3.30 -10.13
N LEU A 29 9.27 3.95 -10.91
CA LEU A 29 9.62 5.36 -10.73
C LEU A 29 8.38 6.26 -10.81
N ALA A 30 7.54 6.06 -11.83
CA ALA A 30 6.27 6.78 -11.96
C ALA A 30 5.33 6.51 -10.78
N GLY A 31 5.28 5.27 -10.29
CA GLY A 31 4.49 4.89 -9.13
C GLY A 31 4.95 5.57 -7.84
N VAL A 32 6.27 5.66 -7.61
CA VAL A 32 6.87 6.38 -6.47
C VAL A 32 6.62 7.89 -6.60
N ALA A 33 6.81 8.45 -7.79
CA ALA A 33 6.52 9.87 -8.05
C ALA A 33 5.03 10.18 -7.79
N GLY A 34 4.13 9.30 -8.25
CA GLY A 34 2.68 9.39 -7.98
C GLY A 34 2.36 9.33 -6.50
N ALA A 35 3.00 8.43 -5.74
CA ALA A 35 2.83 8.33 -4.29
C ALA A 35 3.32 9.61 -3.57
N VAL A 36 4.50 10.12 -3.94
CA VAL A 36 5.05 11.36 -3.39
C VAL A 36 4.13 12.54 -3.70
N LEU A 37 3.64 12.64 -4.94
CA LEU A 37 2.74 13.72 -5.35
C LEU A 37 1.39 13.64 -4.61
N ALA A 38 0.84 12.44 -4.45
CA ALA A 38 -0.38 12.19 -3.68
C ALA A 38 -0.25 12.69 -2.24
N VAL A 39 0.87 12.38 -1.59
CA VAL A 39 1.16 12.80 -0.21
C VAL A 39 1.41 14.31 -0.13
N ARG A 40 2.27 14.85 -0.99
CA ARG A 40 2.67 16.27 -0.98
C ARG A 40 1.50 17.21 -1.29
N LEU A 41 0.67 16.86 -2.28
CA LEU A 41 -0.48 17.66 -2.69
C LEU A 41 -1.73 17.36 -1.85
N ARG A 42 -1.66 16.42 -0.90
CA ARG A 42 -2.81 15.93 -0.12
C ARG A 42 -3.98 15.50 -1.01
N ARG A 43 -3.68 14.90 -2.16
CA ARG A 43 -4.66 14.41 -3.15
C ARG A 43 -4.55 12.89 -3.23
N PRO A 44 -5.31 12.14 -2.41
CA PRO A 44 -5.21 10.67 -2.39
C PRO A 44 -5.56 10.03 -3.74
N SER A 45 -6.38 10.70 -4.56
CA SER A 45 -6.70 10.26 -5.94
C SER A 45 -5.49 10.05 -6.84
N LEU A 46 -4.37 10.73 -6.58
CA LEU A 46 -3.12 10.49 -7.31
C LEU A 46 -2.52 9.10 -7.01
N GLY A 47 -2.99 8.41 -5.96
CA GLY A 47 -2.66 7.03 -5.64
C GLY A 47 -3.05 6.04 -6.76
N TRP A 48 -3.98 6.39 -7.65
CA TRP A 48 -4.26 5.59 -8.85
C TRP A 48 -3.03 5.41 -9.75
N ILE A 49 -2.12 6.40 -9.77
CA ILE A 49 -0.84 6.29 -10.50
C ILE A 49 0.00 5.16 -9.91
N SER A 50 0.10 5.10 -8.57
CA SER A 50 0.82 4.03 -7.88
C SER A 50 0.18 2.67 -8.16
N ILE A 51 -1.15 2.55 -8.10
CA ILE A 51 -1.88 1.30 -8.37
C ILE A 51 -1.62 0.82 -9.81
N GLY A 52 -1.77 1.72 -10.79
CA GLY A 52 -1.49 1.41 -12.20
C GLY A 52 -0.04 1.00 -12.42
N ALA A 53 0.92 1.70 -11.80
CA ALA A 53 2.34 1.39 -11.85
C ALA A 53 2.66 0.00 -11.27
N ALA A 54 2.10 -0.33 -10.10
CA ALA A 54 2.30 -1.64 -9.47
C ALA A 54 1.74 -2.77 -10.37
N ALA A 55 0.53 -2.60 -10.90
CA ALA A 55 -0.07 -3.57 -11.82
C ALA A 55 0.78 -3.74 -13.10
N ALA A 56 1.22 -2.64 -13.70
CA ALA A 56 2.10 -2.68 -14.88
C ALA A 56 3.44 -3.37 -14.57
N ALA A 57 4.04 -3.12 -13.41
CA ALA A 57 5.29 -3.77 -13.00
C ALA A 57 5.13 -5.29 -12.88
N PHE A 58 4.02 -5.76 -12.31
CA PHE A 58 3.70 -7.18 -12.25
C PHE A 58 3.48 -7.81 -13.63
N LEU A 59 2.72 -7.14 -14.51
CA LEU A 59 2.46 -7.64 -15.86
C LEU A 59 3.76 -7.74 -16.68
N LEU A 60 4.60 -6.70 -16.66
CA LEU A 60 5.89 -6.69 -17.35
C LEU A 60 6.83 -7.78 -16.82
N THR A 61 6.89 -7.95 -15.49
CA THR A 61 7.68 -9.01 -14.85
C THR A 61 7.15 -10.40 -15.22
N GLY A 62 5.83 -10.59 -15.28
CA GLY A 62 5.21 -11.86 -15.67
C GLY A 62 5.48 -12.25 -17.13
N VAL A 63 5.61 -11.27 -18.03
CA VAL A 63 5.90 -11.51 -19.47
C VAL A 63 7.36 -11.86 -19.71
N ALA A 64 8.30 -11.19 -19.02
CA ALA A 64 9.73 -11.27 -19.33
C ALA A 64 10.58 -12.02 -18.29
N GLY A 65 10.00 -12.38 -17.15
CA GLY A 65 10.72 -12.94 -16.02
C GLY A 65 11.49 -11.89 -15.20
N ALA A 66 11.90 -12.30 -14.00
CA ALA A 66 12.56 -11.42 -13.03
C ALA A 66 14.10 -11.44 -13.09
N SER A 67 14.69 -12.22 -14.00
CA SER A 67 16.13 -12.48 -14.11
C SER A 67 16.93 -11.30 -14.70
N ALA A 68 16.87 -10.15 -14.04
CA ALA A 68 17.52 -8.93 -14.50
C ALA A 68 19.01 -8.86 -14.10
N PRO A 69 19.83 -8.07 -14.82
CA PRO A 69 21.17 -7.72 -14.38
C PRO A 69 21.18 -7.19 -12.93
N PRO A 70 22.19 -7.50 -12.12
CA PRO A 70 22.17 -7.23 -10.67
C PRO A 70 21.87 -5.76 -10.30
N ALA A 71 22.39 -4.80 -11.07
CA ALA A 71 22.14 -3.38 -10.86
C ALA A 71 20.67 -2.99 -11.09
N LEU A 72 20.04 -3.56 -12.12
CA LEU A 72 18.62 -3.32 -12.42
C LEU A 72 17.72 -4.03 -11.41
N ALA A 73 18.05 -5.28 -11.04
CA ALA A 73 17.35 -6.01 -9.99
C ALA A 73 17.36 -5.24 -8.66
N LEU A 74 18.52 -4.72 -8.25
CA LEU A 74 18.64 -3.90 -7.04
C LEU A 74 17.80 -2.61 -7.14
N ALA A 75 17.81 -1.94 -8.29
CA ALA A 75 16.99 -0.74 -8.49
C ALA A 75 15.48 -1.05 -8.42
N VAL A 76 15.03 -2.16 -9.00
CA VAL A 76 13.65 -2.64 -8.88
C VAL A 76 13.29 -2.92 -7.43
N VAL A 77 14.16 -3.61 -6.69
CA VAL A 77 13.96 -3.91 -5.26
C VAL A 77 13.80 -2.65 -4.43
N VAL A 78 14.69 -1.67 -4.61
CA VAL A 78 14.66 -0.40 -3.87
C VAL A 78 13.39 0.38 -4.21
N LEU A 79 13.02 0.48 -5.49
CA LEU A 79 11.84 1.21 -5.92
C LEU A 79 10.54 0.53 -5.50
N ALA A 80 10.46 -0.80 -5.59
CA ALA A 80 9.31 -1.56 -5.14
C ALA A 80 9.13 -1.42 -3.62
N PHE A 81 10.21 -1.50 -2.83
CA PHE A 81 10.16 -1.24 -1.40
C PHE A 81 9.73 0.19 -1.07
N ALA A 82 10.30 1.19 -1.75
CA ALA A 82 9.88 2.59 -1.60
C ALA A 82 8.40 2.79 -1.93
N LEU A 83 7.89 2.15 -2.98
CA LEU A 83 6.49 2.21 -3.40
C LEU A 83 5.56 1.46 -2.42
N ALA A 84 6.00 0.34 -1.83
CA ALA A 84 5.29 -0.35 -0.76
C ALA A 84 5.04 0.60 0.43
N VAL A 85 6.09 1.31 0.86
CA VAL A 85 6.03 2.20 2.02
C VAL A 85 5.31 3.50 1.68
N LEU A 86 5.70 4.22 0.62
CA LEU A 86 5.16 5.55 0.30
C LEU A 86 3.75 5.49 -0.31
N GLY A 87 3.52 4.51 -1.19
CA GLY A 87 2.24 4.35 -1.91
C GLY A 87 1.09 3.87 -1.02
N GLY A 88 1.39 3.16 0.07
CA GLY A 88 0.33 2.56 0.90
C GLY A 88 -0.64 3.56 1.52
N GLY A 89 -0.21 4.80 1.79
CA GLY A 89 -1.07 5.82 2.41
C GLY A 89 -2.19 6.28 1.48
N PRO A 90 -1.84 6.85 0.30
CA PRO A 90 -2.80 7.18 -0.74
C PRO A 90 -3.69 6.01 -1.14
N VAL A 91 -3.14 4.79 -1.28
CA VAL A 91 -3.90 3.59 -1.64
C VAL A 91 -4.92 3.24 -0.57
N VAL A 92 -4.54 3.24 0.71
CA VAL A 92 -5.47 3.00 1.83
C VAL A 92 -6.58 4.04 1.84
N LEU A 93 -6.26 5.33 1.66
CA LEU A 93 -7.27 6.38 1.62
C LEU A 93 -8.24 6.19 0.45
N LEU A 94 -7.75 5.84 -0.74
CA LEU A 94 -8.62 5.51 -1.88
C LEU A 94 -9.52 4.32 -1.59
N THR A 95 -8.99 3.25 -1.00
CA THR A 95 -9.81 2.09 -0.64
C THR A 95 -10.89 2.46 0.38
N LEU A 96 -10.56 3.29 1.37
CA LEU A 96 -11.53 3.77 2.35
C LEU A 96 -12.59 4.68 1.74
N ASP A 97 -12.20 5.57 0.82
CA ASP A 97 -13.13 6.45 0.10
C ASP A 97 -14.09 5.65 -0.81
N LEU A 98 -13.60 4.54 -1.39
CA LEU A 98 -14.44 3.65 -2.19
C LEU A 98 -15.35 2.75 -1.34
N ALA A 99 -14.92 2.38 -0.14
CA ALA A 99 -15.65 1.47 0.73
C ALA A 99 -16.64 2.17 1.66
N THR A 100 -16.46 3.46 1.95
CA THR A 100 -17.28 4.19 2.94
C THR A 100 -17.87 5.47 2.35
N THR A 101 -19.21 5.58 2.38
CA THR A 101 -19.92 6.74 1.81
C THR A 101 -20.02 7.92 2.80
N ASP A 102 -20.00 7.67 4.13
CA ASP A 102 -20.32 8.69 5.16
C ASP A 102 -19.23 8.91 6.24
N SER A 103 -18.16 8.12 6.25
CA SER A 103 -17.13 8.18 7.31
C SER A 103 -16.02 9.17 6.98
N ARG A 104 -16.01 10.33 7.62
CA ARG A 104 -14.99 11.37 7.41
C ARG A 104 -13.72 11.07 8.22
N SER A 105 -12.56 11.28 7.58
CA SER A 105 -11.28 11.36 8.31
C SER A 105 -11.19 12.68 9.08
N GLY A 106 -10.68 12.62 10.31
CA GLY A 106 -10.51 13.78 11.17
C GLY A 106 -9.27 14.60 10.81
N ALA A 107 -9.21 15.81 11.37
CA ALA A 107 -8.17 16.79 11.08
C ALA A 107 -6.76 16.34 11.53
N HIS A 108 -6.68 15.40 12.48
CA HIS A 108 -5.45 14.86 13.04
C HIS A 108 -5.14 13.44 12.51
N GLY A 109 -5.76 13.02 11.40
CA GLY A 109 -5.52 11.71 10.78
C GLY A 109 -6.23 10.55 11.47
N GLY A 110 -7.18 10.84 12.35
CA GLY A 110 -8.07 9.89 13.00
C GLY A 110 -9.37 9.62 12.23
N ILE A 111 -10.23 8.81 12.83
CA ILE A 111 -11.57 8.48 12.35
C ILE A 111 -12.57 9.32 13.12
N MET A 112 -13.48 10.00 12.43
CA MET A 112 -14.59 10.72 13.07
C MET A 112 -15.72 9.75 13.36
N ILE A 113 -16.14 9.66 14.63
CA ILE A 113 -17.31 8.89 15.05
C ILE A 113 -18.38 9.89 15.50
N ALA A 114 -19.64 9.70 15.09
CA ALA A 114 -20.76 10.46 15.63
C ALA A 114 -20.80 10.28 17.16
N ALA A 115 -20.81 11.37 17.93
CA ALA A 115 -20.94 11.27 19.38
C ALA A 115 -22.26 10.57 19.71
N ALA A 116 -22.20 9.42 20.39
CA ALA A 116 -23.39 8.72 20.85
C ALA A 116 -24.27 9.69 21.66
N GLN A 117 -25.53 9.87 21.25
CA GLN A 117 -26.50 10.61 22.04
C GLN A 117 -26.68 9.87 23.36
N ARG A 118 -26.13 10.41 24.46
CA ARG A 118 -26.61 10.01 25.79
C ARG A 118 -28.06 10.47 25.90
N PRO A 119 -29.00 9.63 26.39
CA PRO A 119 -30.33 10.10 26.75
C PRO A 119 -30.17 11.26 27.72
N GLY A 120 -30.63 12.45 27.32
CA GLY A 120 -30.45 13.66 28.11
C GLY A 120 -31.18 13.55 29.44
N THR A 121 -30.51 13.91 30.53
CA THR A 121 -31.19 14.26 31.78
C THR A 121 -32.08 15.49 31.53
N PRO A 122 -33.40 15.43 31.84
CA PRO A 122 -34.28 16.59 31.65
C PRO A 122 -33.79 17.77 32.49
N GLY A 123 -33.55 18.93 31.87
CA GLY A 123 -33.30 20.20 32.57
C GLY A 123 -31.91 20.83 32.44
N VAL A 124 -30.97 20.25 31.69
CA VAL A 124 -29.66 20.87 31.43
C VAL A 124 -29.67 21.59 30.07
N ALA A 125 -29.32 22.88 30.04
CA ALA A 125 -29.18 23.66 28.82
C ALA A 125 -28.19 22.99 27.84
N PRO A 126 -28.43 23.05 26.51
CA PRO A 126 -27.65 22.28 25.53
C PRO A 126 -26.20 22.80 25.43
N SER A 127 -25.31 22.27 26.25
CA SER A 127 -23.87 22.48 26.14
C SER A 127 -23.28 21.52 25.10
N ALA A 128 -23.12 21.98 23.86
CA ALA A 128 -22.28 21.35 22.81
C ALA A 128 -22.40 19.81 22.65
N ILE A 129 -23.61 19.26 22.81
CA ILE A 129 -23.90 17.82 22.66
C ILE A 129 -23.96 17.49 21.16
N GLY A 130 -23.04 16.63 20.68
CA GLY A 130 -23.11 16.07 19.32
C GLY A 130 -21.89 16.31 18.41
N GLN A 131 -20.79 16.89 18.90
CA GLN A 131 -19.59 17.05 18.07
C GLN A 131 -18.92 15.69 17.83
N PRO A 132 -18.66 15.29 16.57
CA PRO A 132 -18.03 14.02 16.28
C PRO A 132 -16.61 13.96 16.88
N ILE A 133 -16.27 12.82 17.49
CA ILE A 133 -15.01 12.63 18.20
C ILE A 133 -14.00 11.96 17.26
N GLU A 134 -12.78 12.49 17.21
CA GLU A 134 -11.69 11.93 16.44
C GLU A 134 -10.87 10.92 17.25
N VAL A 135 -10.91 9.66 16.84
CA VAL A 135 -10.17 8.52 17.43
C VAL A 135 -9.06 8.01 16.49
N LEU A 136 -8.15 7.14 16.93
CA LEU A 136 -7.15 6.48 16.07
C LEU A 136 -6.12 7.41 15.34
N ARG A 137 -5.70 8.51 15.96
CA ARG A 137 -4.83 9.56 15.36
C ARG A 137 -3.42 9.11 14.94
N GLY A 138 -2.93 8.00 15.48
CA GLY A 138 -1.59 7.45 15.16
C GLY A 138 -1.50 6.61 13.87
N GLY A 139 -2.57 6.54 13.07
CA GLY A 139 -2.68 5.59 11.95
C GLY A 139 -1.57 5.71 10.90
N THR A 140 -1.12 6.92 10.58
CA THR A 140 -0.08 7.14 9.55
C THR A 140 1.28 6.58 9.95
N THR A 141 1.77 6.89 11.16
CA THR A 141 3.07 6.43 11.66
C THR A 141 3.10 4.93 11.84
N ILE A 142 2.05 4.38 12.49
CA ILE A 142 1.88 2.92 12.65
C ILE A 142 1.87 2.25 11.27
N GLY A 143 1.11 2.81 10.33
CA GLY A 143 1.05 2.30 8.97
C GLY A 143 2.43 2.30 8.29
N VAL A 144 3.28 3.31 8.46
CA VAL A 144 4.63 3.30 7.86
C VAL A 144 5.48 2.15 8.43
N LEU A 145 5.47 1.97 9.76
CA LEU A 145 6.21 0.89 10.42
C LEU A 145 5.74 -0.49 9.95
N GLU A 146 4.43 -0.70 9.84
CA GLU A 146 3.85 -1.96 9.37
C GLU A 146 4.20 -2.27 7.93
N ARG A 147 4.24 -1.25 7.06
CA ARG A 147 4.59 -1.42 5.64
C ARG A 147 6.07 -1.76 5.48
N ILE A 148 6.94 -1.08 6.23
CA ILE A 148 8.37 -1.41 6.30
C ILE A 148 8.56 -2.87 6.75
N ALA A 149 7.89 -3.25 7.85
CA ALA A 149 8.02 -4.58 8.41
C ALA A 149 7.43 -5.66 7.48
N THR A 150 6.26 -5.42 6.87
CA THR A 150 5.61 -6.35 5.94
C THR A 150 6.43 -6.56 4.68
N ALA A 151 6.83 -5.47 4.02
CA ALA A 151 7.63 -5.55 2.81
C ALA A 151 9.03 -6.14 3.11
N GLY A 152 9.63 -5.76 4.24
CA GLY A 152 10.93 -6.29 4.69
C GLY A 152 10.90 -7.78 5.02
N ALA A 153 9.84 -8.26 5.67
CA ALA A 153 9.65 -9.68 5.99
C ALA A 153 9.59 -10.54 4.71
N LEU A 154 8.79 -10.11 3.72
CA LEU A 154 8.66 -10.81 2.44
C LEU A 154 9.94 -10.74 1.60
N LEU A 155 10.59 -9.58 1.59
CA LEU A 155 11.92 -9.41 0.98
C LEU A 155 12.96 -10.37 1.56
N SER A 156 12.92 -10.57 2.88
CA SER A 156 13.83 -11.46 3.60
C SER A 156 13.49 -12.94 3.43
N GLY A 157 12.38 -13.26 2.76
CA GLY A 157 11.90 -14.64 2.62
C GLY A 157 11.31 -15.22 3.92
N LEU A 158 10.86 -14.37 4.85
CA LEU A 158 10.27 -14.73 6.14
C LEU A 158 8.79 -14.31 6.20
N PRO A 159 7.89 -14.97 5.44
CA PRO A 159 6.48 -14.57 5.38
C PRO A 159 5.76 -14.64 6.73
N GLU A 160 6.26 -15.44 7.68
CA GLU A 160 5.75 -15.55 9.05
C GLU A 160 5.78 -14.19 9.78
N GLY A 161 6.72 -13.31 9.41
CA GLY A 161 6.79 -11.95 9.94
C GLY A 161 5.51 -11.14 9.72
N VAL A 162 4.78 -11.39 8.62
CA VAL A 162 3.49 -10.75 8.34
C VAL A 162 2.44 -11.16 9.37
N ALA A 163 2.42 -12.45 9.77
CA ALA A 163 1.51 -12.93 10.81
C ALA A 163 1.80 -12.28 12.18
N VAL A 164 3.08 -12.11 12.52
CA VAL A 164 3.49 -11.39 13.75
C VAL A 164 3.01 -9.94 13.73
N ILE A 165 3.17 -9.23 12.61
CA ILE A 165 2.71 -7.84 12.48
C ILE A 165 1.19 -7.74 12.67
N VAL A 166 0.42 -8.63 12.03
CA VAL A 166 -1.04 -8.70 12.18
C VAL A 166 -1.42 -8.95 13.65
N ALA A 167 -0.72 -9.86 14.32
CA ALA A 167 -0.98 -10.17 15.73
C ALA A 167 -0.71 -8.96 16.65
N VAL A 168 0.45 -8.31 16.50
CA VAL A 168 0.81 -7.12 17.29
C VAL A 168 -0.21 -5.99 17.10
N LYS A 169 -0.60 -5.74 15.85
CA LYS A 169 -1.60 -4.72 15.50
C LYS A 169 -2.98 -5.03 16.11
N GLY A 170 -3.39 -6.30 16.09
CA GLY A 170 -4.66 -6.76 16.64
C GLY A 170 -4.79 -6.57 18.15
N VAL A 171 -3.71 -6.82 18.91
CA VAL A 171 -3.72 -6.69 20.38
C VAL A 171 -3.81 -5.22 20.82
N GLY A 172 -3.08 -4.32 20.18
CA GLY A 172 -2.90 -2.95 20.66
C GLY A 172 -4.14 -2.05 20.58
N ARG A 173 -5.14 -2.39 19.75
CA ARG A 173 -6.29 -1.49 19.46
C ARG A 173 -7.66 -2.00 19.86
N PHE A 174 -7.75 -3.12 20.58
CA PHE A 174 -9.04 -3.72 20.93
C PHE A 174 -9.97 -2.78 21.72
N SER A 175 -9.42 -1.97 22.63
CA SER A 175 -10.19 -1.00 23.44
C SER A 175 -10.63 0.26 22.67
N GLU A 176 -9.96 0.60 21.57
CA GLU A 176 -10.26 1.79 20.75
C GLU A 176 -11.31 1.52 19.66
N LEU A 177 -11.65 0.26 19.39
CA LEU A 177 -12.59 -0.17 18.34
C LEU A 177 -14.01 -0.42 18.89
N ALA A 178 -14.44 0.42 19.83
CA ALA A 178 -15.74 0.29 20.49
C ALA A 178 -16.93 0.57 19.54
N SER A 179 -16.76 1.45 18.55
CA SER A 179 -17.79 1.72 17.55
C SER A 179 -17.68 0.78 16.34
N PRO A 180 -18.81 0.29 15.79
CA PRO A 180 -18.81 -0.55 14.59
C PRO A 180 -18.10 0.12 13.40
N GLU A 181 -18.31 1.42 13.20
CA GLU A 181 -17.77 2.20 12.09
C GLU A 181 -16.24 2.32 12.18
N ALA A 182 -15.71 2.55 13.38
CA ALA A 182 -14.27 2.60 13.61
C ALA A 182 -13.61 1.23 13.38
N ARG A 183 -14.30 0.13 13.76
CA ARG A 183 -13.83 -1.23 13.56
C ARG A 183 -13.77 -1.61 12.09
N GLU A 184 -14.82 -1.32 11.33
CA GLU A 184 -14.87 -1.61 9.90
C GLU A 184 -13.79 -0.84 9.13
N ARG A 185 -13.69 0.48 9.36
CA ARG A 185 -12.66 1.32 8.73
C ARG A 185 -11.24 0.89 9.11
N PHE A 186 -11.03 0.45 10.35
CA PHE A 186 -9.76 -0.11 10.78
C PHE A 186 -9.40 -1.41 10.05
N ILE A 187 -10.35 -2.33 9.91
CA ILE A 187 -10.14 -3.61 9.21
C ILE A 187 -9.83 -3.36 7.72
N ILE A 188 -10.65 -2.55 7.04
CA ILE A 188 -10.45 -2.24 5.61
C ILE A 188 -9.09 -1.56 5.40
N GLY A 189 -8.77 -0.55 6.20
CA GLY A 189 -7.49 0.16 6.07
C GLY A 189 -6.28 -0.75 6.33
N THR A 190 -6.40 -1.67 7.28
CA THR A 190 -5.35 -2.66 7.57
C THR A 190 -5.16 -3.62 6.40
N LEU A 191 -6.24 -4.22 5.92
CA LEU A 191 -6.19 -5.18 4.81
C LEU A 191 -5.65 -4.53 3.54
N ALA A 192 -6.08 -3.31 3.22
CA ALA A 192 -5.57 -2.56 2.07
C ALA A 192 -4.06 -2.28 2.19
N SER A 193 -3.59 -1.82 3.36
CA SER A 193 -2.18 -1.53 3.61
C SER A 193 -1.29 -2.78 3.52
N LEU A 194 -1.76 -3.89 4.10
CA LEU A 194 -1.05 -5.17 4.09
C LEU A 194 -1.01 -5.76 2.69
N ALA A 195 -2.14 -5.81 1.97
CA ALA A 195 -2.19 -6.31 0.60
C ALA A 195 -1.27 -5.52 -0.33
N TRP A 196 -1.30 -4.19 -0.23
CA TRP A 196 -0.43 -3.29 -0.99
C TRP A 196 1.06 -3.59 -0.76
N SER A 197 1.47 -3.63 0.51
CA SER A 197 2.88 -3.81 0.86
C SER A 197 3.35 -5.23 0.59
N ALA A 198 2.46 -6.20 0.76
CA ALA A 198 2.73 -7.58 0.44
C ALA A 198 2.98 -7.77 -1.05
N ALA A 199 2.13 -7.21 -1.90
CA ALA A 199 2.33 -7.26 -3.35
C ALA A 199 3.71 -6.70 -3.75
N LEU A 200 4.06 -5.50 -3.28
CA LEU A 200 5.34 -4.88 -3.64
C LEU A 200 6.55 -5.59 -3.01
N GLY A 201 6.40 -6.15 -1.81
CA GLY A 201 7.41 -7.01 -1.17
C GLY A 201 7.64 -8.31 -1.96
N ILE A 202 6.57 -8.94 -2.47
CA ILE A 202 6.66 -10.12 -3.35
C ILE A 202 7.35 -9.75 -4.65
N LEU A 203 6.96 -8.65 -5.31
CA LEU A 203 7.59 -8.18 -6.54
C LEU A 203 9.11 -8.02 -6.34
N ALA A 204 9.51 -7.38 -5.25
CA ALA A 204 10.92 -7.19 -4.94
C ALA A 204 11.63 -8.53 -4.65
N ARG A 205 10.98 -9.47 -3.95
CA ARG A 205 11.53 -10.82 -3.71
C ARG A 205 11.74 -11.60 -5.01
N LEU A 206 10.85 -11.46 -6.00
CA LEU A 206 11.00 -12.10 -7.31
C LEU A 206 12.32 -11.68 -7.99
N TYR A 207 12.67 -10.39 -7.94
CA TYR A 207 13.93 -9.88 -8.52
C TYR A 207 15.18 -10.22 -7.69
N LEU A 208 15.04 -10.55 -6.40
CA LEU A 208 16.14 -11.08 -5.59
C LEU A 208 16.36 -12.58 -5.79
N ALA A 209 15.33 -13.32 -6.23
CA ALA A 209 15.35 -14.77 -6.36
C ALA A 209 15.59 -15.26 -7.80
N GLY A 210 15.24 -14.45 -8.80
CA GLY A 210 15.35 -14.78 -10.22
C GLY A 210 16.67 -14.37 -10.84
#